data_AF-A0A7X7JHR4-F1
#
_entry.id   AF-A0A7X7JHR4-F1
#
_cell.length_a   1.000
_cell.length_b   1.000
_cell.length_c   1.000
_cell.angle_alpha   90.00
_cell.angle_beta   90.00
_cell.angle_gamma   90.00
#
_symmetry.space_group_name_H-M   'P 1'
#
loop_
_entity.id
_entity.type
_entity.pdbx_description
1 polymer ?
#
loop_
_entity_poly.entity_id
_entity_poly.type
_entity_poly.pdbx_seq_one_letter_code
_entity_poly.pdbx_strand_id
1 'polypeptide(L)'
;IPKAIEELEFRLPHPDCADGATCVPAGACPENTKCIDICLASNIIEVGVDIDRLGLMTIVGQPKTTAQYIQVSGRVGRNPRTPGLVITIYGASKPRDRSHYERFQTYHQQLYAQVEPTSVTPFAEPVLKRALHAAAISWMRQLDPTLEPNPFPEKAFSEAVALLRARAELVDKEELSVFDHWAHERSREWANGERTSWAATTFFDGDPKQGLMRPAGDLPDPRNKNVTWDTPMSMRSVDAECQLGVTLAYIDEKNEEAQA
;
A
#
# COMPACT_ATOMS: atom_id res chain seq x y z
N ILE A 1 -8.01 16.76 -7.35
CA ILE A 1 -8.94 16.43 -6.24
C ILE A 1 -10.30 16.17 -6.89
N PRO A 2 -10.85 14.95 -6.87
CA PRO A 2 -12.02 14.63 -7.66
C PRO A 2 -13.26 15.37 -7.12
N LYS A 3 -14.07 15.90 -8.04
CA LYS A 3 -15.30 16.70 -7.86
C LYS A 3 -16.42 16.07 -7.01
N ALA A 4 -16.24 14.87 -6.46
CA ALA A 4 -17.27 14.15 -5.70
C ALA A 4 -17.50 14.68 -4.27
N ILE A 5 -16.76 15.70 -3.83
CA ILE A 5 -16.82 16.25 -2.46
C ILE A 5 -17.75 17.48 -2.37
N GLU A 6 -18.19 18.07 -3.49
CA GLU A 6 -18.93 19.36 -3.48
C GLU A 6 -20.44 19.26 -3.19
N GLU A 7 -21.06 18.07 -3.15
CA GLU A 7 -22.53 17.94 -3.13
C GLU A 7 -23.17 17.52 -1.79
N LEU A 8 -22.50 17.71 -0.66
CA LEU A 8 -23.02 17.28 0.66
C LEU A 8 -23.18 18.41 1.68
N GLU A 9 -23.67 19.57 1.24
CA GLU A 9 -24.11 20.63 2.15
C GLU A 9 -25.56 20.39 2.61
N PHE A 10 -25.74 19.56 3.63
CA PHE A 10 -26.95 19.64 4.46
C PHE A 10 -26.62 20.47 5.70
N ARG A 11 -26.85 21.78 5.63
CA ARG A 11 -26.77 22.67 6.80
C ARG A 11 -28.03 22.50 7.64
N LEU A 12 -27.92 21.80 8.75
CA LEU A 12 -28.86 21.97 9.85
C LEU A 12 -28.43 23.20 10.67
N PRO A 13 -29.28 24.22 10.84
CA PRO A 13 -29.04 25.24 11.85
C PRO A 13 -29.25 24.62 13.23
N HIS A 14 -28.32 24.86 14.16
CA HIS A 14 -28.47 24.42 15.56
C HIS A 14 -29.56 25.30 16.22
N PRO A 15 -30.74 24.77 16.62
CA PRO A 15 -31.86 25.61 17.02
C PRO A 15 -31.68 26.26 18.39
N ASP A 16 -31.01 25.59 19.32
CA ASP A 16 -30.87 26.10 20.68
C ASP A 16 -29.49 25.72 21.24
N CYS A 17 -28.51 26.60 21.04
CA CYS A 17 -27.47 26.80 22.05
C CYS A 17 -28.14 27.51 23.25
N ALA A 18 -29.07 26.80 23.89
CA ALA A 18 -29.76 27.25 25.10
C ALA A 18 -29.07 26.57 26.28
N ASP A 19 -28.44 27.41 27.09
CA ASP A 19 -28.06 27.20 28.48
C ASP A 19 -27.22 25.96 28.84
N GLY A 20 -25.91 26.19 29.02
CA GLY A 20 -25.17 25.52 30.10
C GLY A 20 -24.17 24.42 29.75
N ALA A 21 -23.85 24.19 28.48
CA ALA A 21 -22.71 23.34 28.10
C ALA A 21 -21.79 24.10 27.15
N THR A 22 -20.56 24.34 27.60
CA THR A 22 -19.46 24.99 26.89
C THR A 22 -19.43 24.58 25.42
N CYS A 23 -19.86 25.48 24.53
CA CYS A 23 -19.60 25.38 23.11
C CYS A 23 -18.10 25.09 22.94
N VAL A 24 -17.76 23.94 22.37
CA VAL A 24 -16.37 23.59 22.08
C VAL A 24 -15.78 24.76 21.28
N PRO A 25 -14.73 25.44 21.79
CA PRO A 25 -14.24 26.63 21.14
C PRO A 25 -13.85 26.28 19.71
N ALA A 26 -14.21 27.17 18.78
CA ALA A 26 -13.85 27.11 17.37
C ALA A 26 -12.32 27.01 17.22
N GLY A 27 -11.83 25.79 17.28
CA GLY A 27 -10.43 25.45 17.18
C GLY A 27 -10.03 25.41 15.72
N ALA A 28 -9.46 26.54 15.26
CA ALA A 28 -8.61 26.66 14.08
C ALA A 28 -9.29 26.39 12.72
N CYS A 29 -10.12 27.32 12.30
CA CYS A 29 -10.34 27.60 10.89
C CYS A 29 -9.76 28.99 10.59
N PRO A 30 -8.63 29.09 9.86
CA PRO A 30 -8.13 30.39 9.43
C PRO A 30 -9.22 31.08 8.60
N GLU A 31 -9.42 32.38 8.83
CA GLU A 31 -10.54 33.23 8.38
C GLU A 31 -10.81 33.26 6.86
N ASN A 32 -10.07 32.48 6.06
CA ASN A 32 -10.15 32.44 4.60
C ASN A 32 -10.16 31.03 3.98
N THR A 33 -10.48 29.98 4.75
CA THR A 33 -10.60 28.61 4.21
C THR A 33 -11.95 28.02 4.59
N LYS A 34 -12.74 27.60 3.60
CA LYS A 34 -14.00 26.87 3.82
C LYS A 34 -13.71 25.64 4.69
N CYS A 35 -14.11 25.71 5.96
CA CYS A 35 -14.02 24.57 6.84
C CYS A 35 -15.23 23.67 6.66
N ILE A 36 -14.95 22.38 6.58
CA ILE A 36 -15.96 21.33 6.46
C ILE A 36 -16.24 20.83 7.87
N ASP A 37 -17.42 21.14 8.39
CA ASP A 37 -17.87 20.74 9.73
C ASP A 37 -18.37 19.29 9.74
N ILE A 38 -18.94 18.82 8.62
CA ILE A 38 -19.49 17.46 8.46
C ILE A 38 -18.95 16.85 7.17
N CYS A 39 -18.39 15.65 7.27
CA CYS A 39 -17.93 14.88 6.12
C CYS A 39 -18.59 13.49 6.16
N LEU A 40 -19.35 13.17 5.12
CA LEU A 40 -19.77 11.79 4.89
C LEU A 40 -18.66 11.07 4.14
N ALA A 41 -18.18 9.97 4.71
CA ALA A 41 -17.13 9.17 4.11
C ALA A 41 -17.57 7.71 4.04
N SER A 42 -17.12 7.03 2.99
CA SER A 42 -17.20 5.57 2.90
C SER A 42 -16.04 4.94 3.68
N ASN A 43 -15.83 3.64 3.49
CA ASN A 43 -14.67 2.91 4.03
C ASN A 43 -13.31 3.55 3.66
N ILE A 44 -13.27 4.51 2.72
CA ILE A 44 -12.06 5.27 2.39
C ILE A 44 -11.50 6.04 3.60
N ILE A 45 -12.29 6.33 4.65
CA ILE A 45 -11.73 6.93 5.88
C ILE A 45 -10.82 5.96 6.67
N GLU A 46 -10.84 4.67 6.35
CA GLU A 46 -9.91 3.67 6.88
C GLU A 46 -8.47 4.00 6.47
N VAL A 47 -8.24 4.40 5.20
CA VAL A 47 -6.90 4.69 4.71
C VAL A 47 -6.38 6.01 5.30
N GLY A 48 -5.07 6.08 5.56
CA GLY A 48 -4.31 7.04 6.39
C GLY A 48 -4.48 8.55 6.18
N VAL A 49 -5.69 9.06 5.97
CA VAL A 49 -6.03 10.48 6.04
C VAL A 49 -5.96 10.88 7.51
N ASP A 50 -5.05 11.80 7.83
CA ASP A 50 -4.84 12.30 9.18
C ASP A 50 -5.63 13.59 9.38
N ILE A 51 -6.65 13.55 10.24
CA ILE A 51 -7.52 14.69 10.53
C ILE A 51 -7.63 14.82 12.06
N ASP A 52 -6.80 15.68 12.63
CA ASP A 52 -6.74 15.87 14.09
C ASP A 52 -8.01 16.45 14.71
N ARG A 53 -8.87 17.08 13.89
CA ARG A 53 -10.04 17.84 14.34
C ARG A 53 -11.36 17.05 14.43
N LEU A 54 -11.33 15.73 14.25
CA LEU A 54 -12.54 14.92 14.36
C LEU A 54 -12.91 14.67 15.83
N GLY A 55 -13.95 15.36 16.31
CA GLY A 55 -14.50 15.19 17.66
C GLY A 55 -15.68 14.21 17.74
N LEU A 56 -16.42 14.01 16.64
CA LEU A 56 -17.58 13.13 16.56
C LEU A 56 -17.49 12.25 15.30
N MET A 57 -17.75 10.96 15.46
CA MET A 57 -17.92 10.04 14.33
C MET A 57 -19.15 9.16 14.53
N THR A 58 -19.96 9.08 13.47
CA THR A 58 -21.11 8.19 13.41
C THR A 58 -20.81 7.07 12.42
N ILE A 59 -20.77 5.83 12.92
CA ILE A 59 -20.57 4.63 12.11
C ILE A 59 -21.95 4.01 11.86
N VAL A 60 -22.37 3.93 10.60
CA VAL A 60 -23.67 3.37 10.22
C VAL A 60 -23.51 1.91 9.81
N GLY A 61 -23.98 1.01 10.66
CA GLY A 61 -23.86 -0.45 10.55
C GLY A 61 -22.49 -0.96 10.98
N GLN A 62 -22.37 -2.28 11.17
CA GLN A 62 -21.06 -2.86 11.47
C GLN A 62 -20.19 -2.83 10.21
N PRO A 63 -18.92 -2.37 10.27
CA PRO A 63 -17.93 -2.54 9.19
C PRO A 63 -17.73 -4.01 8.80
N LYS A 64 -17.03 -4.28 7.69
CA LYS A 64 -16.86 -5.68 7.23
C LYS A 64 -15.95 -6.48 8.16
N THR A 65 -14.92 -5.85 8.71
CA THR A 65 -13.96 -6.48 9.61
C THR A 65 -13.82 -5.70 10.92
N THR A 66 -13.39 -6.38 11.99
CA THR A 66 -13.08 -5.71 13.26
C THR A 66 -11.87 -4.78 13.11
N ALA A 67 -10.88 -5.16 12.29
CA ALA A 67 -9.74 -4.30 11.97
C ALA A 67 -10.20 -2.95 11.38
N GLN A 68 -11.16 -2.98 10.45
CA GLN A 68 -11.76 -1.77 9.89
C GLN A 68 -12.45 -0.91 10.93
N TYR A 69 -13.23 -1.53 11.81
CA TYR A 69 -13.91 -0.82 12.89
C TYR A 69 -12.91 -0.09 13.80
N ILE A 70 -11.82 -0.75 14.20
CA ILE A 70 -10.76 -0.14 15.03
C ILE A 70 -10.09 1.03 14.30
N GLN A 71 -9.72 0.83 13.03
CA GLN A 71 -9.05 1.87 12.24
C GLN A 71 -9.92 3.11 12.04
N VAL A 72 -11.21 2.91 11.80
CA VAL A 72 -12.18 4.01 11.59
C VAL A 72 -12.47 4.72 12.91
N SER A 73 -12.86 3.99 13.96
CA SER A 73 -13.19 4.56 15.28
C SER A 73 -11.98 5.28 15.92
N GLY A 74 -10.77 4.78 15.71
CA GLY A 74 -9.52 5.40 16.17
C GLY A 74 -9.12 6.70 15.45
N ARG A 75 -9.90 7.17 14.46
CA ARG A 75 -9.71 8.49 13.84
C ARG A 75 -10.18 9.64 14.74
N VAL A 76 -11.05 9.34 15.72
CA VAL A 76 -11.64 10.35 16.62
C VAL A 76 -10.94 10.34 17.96
N GLY A 77 -10.85 11.51 18.60
CA GLY A 77 -10.29 11.63 19.96
C GLY A 77 -8.76 11.60 20.02
N ARG A 78 -8.07 11.95 18.92
CA ARG A 78 -6.60 12.06 18.88
C ARG A 78 -6.05 13.25 19.65
N ASN A 79 -6.81 14.35 19.72
CA ASN A 79 -6.39 15.56 20.42
C ASN A 79 -6.76 15.46 21.91
N PRO A 80 -5.80 15.48 22.84
CA PRO A 80 -6.07 15.36 24.27
C PRO A 80 -6.87 16.53 24.84
N ARG A 81 -6.97 17.65 24.12
CA ARG A 81 -7.75 18.84 24.53
C ARG A 81 -9.24 18.74 24.17
N THR A 82 -9.63 17.79 23.31
CA THR A 82 -11.01 17.66 22.83
C THR A 82 -11.49 16.21 23.00
N PRO A 83 -12.58 15.96 23.76
CA PRO A 83 -13.11 14.62 23.88
C PRO A 83 -13.60 14.11 22.52
N GLY A 84 -13.35 12.82 22.26
CA GLY A 84 -13.85 12.12 21.09
C GLY A 84 -15.09 11.29 21.41
N LEU A 85 -16.13 11.38 20.58
CA LEU A 85 -17.31 10.53 20.69
C LEU A 85 -17.50 9.71 19.40
N VAL A 86 -17.62 8.39 19.56
CA VAL A 86 -17.96 7.48 18.46
C VAL A 86 -19.34 6.90 18.73
N ILE A 87 -20.27 7.13 17.81
CA ILE A 87 -21.64 6.60 17.85
C ILE A 87 -21.75 5.52 16.78
N THR A 88 -22.08 4.29 17.17
CA THR A 88 -22.33 3.20 16.21
C THR A 88 -23.82 2.92 16.13
N ILE A 89 -24.40 3.06 14.93
CA ILE A 89 -25.82 2.85 14.66
C ILE A 89 -26.01 1.52 13.97
N TYR A 90 -26.63 0.55 14.63
CA TYR A 90 -26.88 -0.78 14.08
C TYR A 90 -28.28 -0.89 13.47
N GLY A 91 -28.38 -1.49 12.28
CA GLY A 91 -29.67 -1.73 11.63
C GLY A 91 -30.35 -2.98 12.17
N ALA A 92 -31.55 -2.85 12.75
CA ALA A 92 -32.32 -3.99 13.27
C ALA A 92 -32.70 -5.04 12.21
N SER A 93 -32.81 -4.63 10.94
CA SER A 93 -33.11 -5.52 9.82
C SER A 93 -31.92 -6.38 9.38
N LYS A 94 -30.69 -6.04 9.81
CA LYS A 94 -29.47 -6.76 9.42
C LYS A 94 -29.07 -7.71 10.55
N PRO A 95 -29.12 -9.04 10.35
CA PRO A 95 -28.78 -10.00 11.41
C PRO A 95 -27.38 -9.83 11.99
N ARG A 96 -26.40 -9.43 11.15
CA ARG A 96 -25.03 -9.14 11.59
C ARG A 96 -24.99 -7.99 12.58
N ASP A 97 -25.61 -6.87 12.25
CA ASP A 97 -25.65 -5.68 13.10
C ASP A 97 -26.36 -5.99 14.42
N ARG A 98 -27.44 -6.79 14.39
CA ARG A 98 -28.14 -7.25 15.60
C ARG A 98 -27.25 -8.08 16.52
N SER A 99 -26.50 -9.03 15.96
CA SER A 99 -25.54 -9.86 16.72
C SER A 99 -24.45 -9.01 17.39
N HIS A 100 -23.93 -7.99 16.70
CA HIS A 100 -22.95 -7.07 17.29
C HIS A 100 -23.56 -6.18 18.37
N TYR A 101 -24.80 -5.71 18.18
CA TYR A 101 -25.52 -4.95 19.20
C TYR A 101 -25.75 -5.77 20.48
N GLU A 102 -26.23 -7.02 20.34
CA GLU A 102 -26.47 -7.93 21.47
C GLU A 102 -25.20 -8.24 22.26
N ARG A 103 -24.03 -8.25 21.60
CA ARG A 103 -22.72 -8.53 22.22
C ARG A 103 -21.84 -7.30 22.38
N PHE A 104 -22.40 -6.09 22.31
CA PHE A 104 -21.62 -4.87 22.16
C PHE A 104 -20.55 -4.69 23.24
N GLN A 105 -20.89 -4.90 24.51
CA GLN A 105 -19.94 -4.76 25.63
C GLN A 105 -18.83 -5.79 25.57
N THR A 106 -19.18 -7.08 25.45
CA THR A 106 -18.19 -8.18 25.36
C THR A 106 -17.28 -8.01 24.15
N TYR A 107 -17.84 -7.59 23.01
CA TYR A 107 -17.10 -7.28 21.80
C TYR A 107 -16.05 -6.19 22.04
N HIS A 108 -16.42 -5.08 22.69
CA HIS A 108 -15.48 -3.98 22.99
C HIS A 108 -14.45 -4.35 24.07
N GLN A 109 -14.82 -5.16 25.06
CA GLN A 109 -13.88 -5.64 26.08
C GLN A 109 -12.80 -6.58 25.50
N GLN A 110 -13.12 -7.27 24.39
CA GLN A 110 -12.23 -8.21 23.72
C GLN A 110 -11.92 -7.80 22.28
N LEU A 111 -11.93 -6.49 22.00
CA LEU A 111 -11.91 -5.96 20.63
C LEU A 111 -10.74 -6.46 19.79
N TYR A 112 -9.54 -6.51 20.38
CA TYR A 112 -8.33 -6.98 19.70
C TYR A 112 -8.32 -8.50 19.46
N ALA A 113 -9.01 -9.28 20.29
CA ALA A 113 -9.11 -10.73 20.10
C ALA A 113 -10.06 -11.10 18.95
N GLN A 114 -10.94 -10.17 18.56
CA GLN A 114 -11.89 -10.34 17.45
C GLN A 114 -11.32 -9.86 16.10
N VAL A 115 -10.06 -9.40 16.07
CA VAL A 115 -9.38 -9.02 14.83
C VAL A 115 -9.11 -10.28 14.03
N GLU A 116 -9.61 -10.30 12.80
CA GLU A 116 -9.48 -11.42 11.89
C GLU A 116 -7.99 -11.63 11.56
N PRO A 117 -7.44 -12.85 11.72
CA PRO A 117 -6.08 -13.13 11.30
C PRO A 117 -6.00 -12.96 9.78
N THR A 118 -5.09 -12.11 9.31
CA THR A 118 -4.80 -12.02 7.88
C THR A 118 -3.91 -13.21 7.53
N SER A 119 -4.43 -14.16 6.75
CA SER A 119 -3.63 -15.26 6.24
C SER A 119 -2.63 -14.73 5.23
N VAL A 120 -1.35 -14.82 5.55
CA VAL A 120 -0.26 -14.58 4.60
C VAL A 120 0.44 -15.91 4.37
N THR A 121 0.82 -16.19 3.12
CA THR A 121 1.66 -17.35 2.77
C THR A 121 3.09 -16.84 2.61
N PRO A 122 3.94 -16.98 3.65
CA PRO A 122 5.31 -16.50 3.60
C PRO A 122 6.09 -17.27 2.53
N PHE A 123 7.07 -16.64 1.89
CA PHE A 123 7.93 -17.28 0.89
C PHE A 123 7.20 -17.92 -0.31
N ALA A 124 5.92 -17.59 -0.54
CA ALA A 124 5.20 -18.05 -1.73
C ALA A 124 5.96 -17.66 -3.01
N GLU A 125 5.91 -18.53 -4.02
CA GLU A 125 6.62 -18.36 -5.30
C GLU A 125 6.53 -16.95 -5.91
N PRO A 126 5.34 -16.28 -5.97
CA PRO A 126 5.25 -14.94 -6.53
C PRO A 126 6.05 -13.88 -5.75
N VAL A 127 6.17 -14.05 -4.43
CA VAL A 127 6.94 -13.15 -3.57
C VAL A 127 8.44 -13.36 -3.80
N LEU A 128 8.88 -14.62 -3.90
CA LEU A 128 10.27 -14.95 -4.19
C LEU A 128 10.70 -14.38 -5.53
N LYS A 129 9.91 -14.62 -6.58
CA LYS A 129 10.16 -14.06 -7.91
C LYS A 129 10.23 -12.54 -7.89
N ARG A 130 9.36 -11.88 -7.12
CA ARG A 130 9.26 -10.41 -7.08
C ARG A 130 10.32 -9.72 -6.22
N ALA A 131 10.77 -10.33 -5.13
CA ALA A 131 11.51 -9.60 -4.09
C ALA A 131 12.73 -10.31 -3.51
N LEU A 132 13.01 -11.58 -3.87
CA LEU A 132 14.16 -12.31 -3.34
C LEU A 132 15.48 -11.60 -3.63
N HIS A 133 15.67 -11.16 -4.88
CA HIS A 133 16.86 -10.41 -5.30
C HIS A 133 16.97 -9.07 -4.57
N ALA A 134 15.84 -8.38 -4.39
CA ALA A 134 15.79 -7.09 -3.69
C ALA A 134 16.28 -7.23 -2.23
N ALA A 135 15.81 -8.27 -1.54
CA ALA A 135 16.21 -8.54 -0.17
C ALA A 135 17.70 -8.90 -0.07
N ALA A 136 18.20 -9.77 -0.95
CA ALA A 136 19.61 -10.15 -0.98
C ALA A 136 20.52 -8.95 -1.29
N ILE A 137 20.19 -8.16 -2.32
CA ILE A 137 20.97 -6.96 -2.70
C ILE A 137 20.95 -5.90 -1.60
N SER A 138 19.81 -5.70 -0.95
CA SER A 138 19.71 -4.75 0.17
C SER A 138 20.65 -5.12 1.31
N TRP A 139 20.73 -6.41 1.66
CA TRP A 139 21.66 -6.88 2.68
C TRP A 139 23.12 -6.68 2.27
N MET A 140 23.48 -7.06 1.04
CA MET A 140 24.85 -6.91 0.54
C MET A 140 25.31 -5.45 0.52
N ARG A 141 24.48 -4.54 -0.01
CA ARG A 141 24.82 -3.11 -0.12
C ARG A 141 24.84 -2.38 1.22
N GLN A 142 24.11 -2.88 2.22
CA GLN A 142 24.20 -2.33 3.58
C GLN A 142 25.50 -2.73 4.29
N LEU A 143 26.03 -3.92 3.99
CA LEU A 143 27.30 -4.38 4.55
C LEU A 143 28.50 -3.77 3.84
N ASP A 144 28.43 -3.64 2.51
CA ASP A 144 29.46 -3.02 1.70
C ASP A 144 28.84 -1.97 0.76
N PRO A 145 28.89 -0.68 1.15
CA PRO A 145 28.41 0.42 0.31
C PRO A 145 29.22 0.62 -0.97
N THR A 146 30.43 0.07 -1.05
CA THR A 146 31.32 0.18 -2.22
C THR A 146 31.19 -1.00 -3.18
N LEU A 147 30.28 -1.93 -2.91
CA LEU A 147 30.04 -3.09 -3.74
C LEU A 147 29.50 -2.68 -5.11
N GLU A 148 30.14 -3.18 -6.15
CA GLU A 148 29.69 -3.02 -7.53
C GLU A 148 28.95 -4.28 -8.00
N PRO A 149 28.01 -4.15 -8.96
CA PRO A 149 27.23 -5.29 -9.46
C PRO A 149 28.04 -6.21 -10.39
N ASN A 150 29.19 -5.75 -10.89
CA ASN A 150 30.12 -6.51 -11.73
C ASN A 150 31.56 -6.36 -11.23
N PRO A 151 32.35 -7.45 -11.09
CA PRO A 151 31.98 -8.85 -11.29
C PRO A 151 30.91 -9.32 -10.28
N PHE A 152 30.11 -10.33 -10.66
CA PHE A 152 29.05 -10.87 -9.79
C PHE A 152 29.63 -11.26 -8.40
N PRO A 153 29.17 -10.62 -7.30
CA PRO A 153 29.71 -10.88 -5.97
C PRO A 153 29.11 -12.16 -5.37
N GLU A 154 29.49 -13.32 -5.92
CA GLU A 154 28.95 -14.64 -5.58
C GLU A 154 29.03 -14.97 -4.07
N LYS A 155 30.13 -14.61 -3.42
CA LYS A 155 30.31 -14.82 -1.98
C LYS A 155 29.29 -14.00 -1.17
N ALA A 156 29.15 -12.71 -1.45
CA ALA A 156 28.21 -11.86 -0.74
C ALA A 156 26.76 -12.30 -1.03
N PHE A 157 26.46 -12.72 -2.26
CA PHE A 157 25.14 -13.19 -2.65
C PHE A 157 24.77 -14.50 -1.94
N SER A 158 25.69 -15.47 -1.90
CA SER A 158 25.47 -16.75 -1.22
C SER A 158 25.30 -16.59 0.29
N GLU A 159 26.05 -15.70 0.93
CA GLU A 159 25.87 -15.35 2.35
C GLU A 159 24.48 -14.72 2.61
N ALA A 160 24.04 -13.81 1.74
CA ALA A 160 22.70 -13.20 1.82
C ALA A 160 21.58 -14.24 1.67
N VAL A 161 21.70 -15.11 0.65
CA VAL A 161 20.75 -16.19 0.38
C VAL A 161 20.72 -17.18 1.54
N ALA A 162 21.86 -17.54 2.14
CA ALA A 162 21.92 -18.45 3.28
C ALA A 162 21.14 -17.91 4.49
N LEU A 163 21.22 -16.61 4.77
CA LEU A 163 20.44 -15.97 5.83
C LEU A 163 18.94 -16.00 5.54
N LEU A 164 18.54 -15.66 4.30
CA LEU A 164 17.14 -15.72 3.88
C LEU A 164 16.58 -17.14 3.91
N ARG A 165 17.40 -18.13 3.53
CA ARG A 165 17.06 -19.56 3.57
C ARG A 165 16.88 -20.06 5.00
N ALA A 166 17.76 -19.69 5.92
CA ALA A 166 17.62 -20.01 7.34
C ALA A 166 16.32 -19.44 7.92
N ARG A 167 15.89 -18.26 7.44
CA ARG A 167 14.59 -17.70 7.83
C ARG A 167 13.43 -18.47 7.20
N ALA A 168 13.52 -18.85 5.93
CA ALA A 168 12.50 -19.65 5.26
C ALA A 168 12.28 -20.99 5.99
N GLU A 169 13.36 -21.66 6.39
CA GLU A 169 13.29 -22.96 7.11
C GLU A 169 12.56 -22.88 8.45
N LEU A 170 12.64 -21.74 9.14
CA LEU A 170 11.93 -21.52 10.41
C LEU A 170 10.44 -21.23 10.23
N VAL A 171 10.06 -20.67 9.08
CA VAL A 171 8.70 -20.17 8.83
C VAL A 171 7.88 -21.21 8.07
N ASP A 172 8.42 -21.72 6.97
CA ASP A 172 7.76 -22.69 6.11
C ASP A 172 8.79 -23.59 5.41
N LYS A 173 8.85 -24.85 5.84
CA LYS A 173 9.80 -25.84 5.29
C LYS A 173 9.38 -26.36 3.92
N GLU A 174 8.11 -26.31 3.58
CA GLU A 174 7.58 -26.86 2.33
C GLU A 174 8.04 -26.00 1.13
N GLU A 175 8.15 -24.68 1.34
CA GLU A 175 8.57 -23.69 0.35
C GLU A 175 10.10 -23.64 0.11
N LEU A 176 10.91 -24.40 0.86
CA LEU A 176 12.38 -24.37 0.72
C LEU A 176 12.84 -24.79 -0.68
N SER A 177 12.15 -25.75 -1.29
CA SER A 177 12.48 -26.21 -2.66
C SER A 177 12.30 -25.10 -3.70
N VAL A 178 11.22 -24.32 -3.56
CA VAL A 178 10.88 -23.18 -4.42
C VAL A 178 11.85 -22.02 -4.16
N PHE A 179 12.19 -21.77 -2.90
CA PHE A 179 13.22 -20.81 -2.52
C PHE A 179 14.57 -21.11 -3.19
N ASP A 180 15.07 -22.34 -3.05
CA ASP A 180 16.36 -22.76 -3.58
C ASP A 180 16.39 -22.66 -5.11
N HIS A 181 15.28 -23.00 -5.78
CA HIS A 181 15.11 -22.83 -7.22
C HIS A 181 15.26 -21.36 -7.65
N TRP A 182 14.53 -20.43 -7.03
CA TRP A 182 14.58 -19.01 -7.39
C TRP A 182 15.91 -18.35 -7.00
N ALA A 183 16.53 -18.76 -5.89
CA ALA A 183 17.86 -18.28 -5.52
C ALA A 183 18.91 -18.68 -6.57
N HIS A 184 18.85 -19.92 -7.06
CA HIS A 184 19.74 -20.40 -8.11
C HIS A 184 19.50 -19.68 -9.44
N GLU A 185 18.24 -19.45 -9.83
CA GLU A 185 17.93 -18.67 -11.03
C GLU A 185 18.50 -17.25 -10.95
N ARG A 186 18.31 -16.55 -9.83
CA ARG A 186 18.83 -15.19 -9.66
C ARG A 186 20.36 -15.15 -9.71
N SER A 187 21.02 -16.14 -9.11
CA SER A 187 22.48 -16.29 -9.22
C SER A 187 22.92 -16.47 -10.67
N ARG A 188 22.23 -17.32 -11.44
CA ARG A 188 22.54 -17.61 -12.84
C ARG A 188 22.31 -16.42 -13.75
N GLU A 189 21.19 -15.73 -13.58
CA GLU A 189 20.84 -14.52 -14.32
C GLU A 189 21.87 -13.40 -14.09
N TRP A 190 22.30 -13.19 -12.84
CA TRP A 190 23.29 -12.16 -12.53
C TRP A 190 24.68 -12.51 -13.08
N ALA A 191 25.13 -13.75 -12.88
CA ALA A 191 26.42 -14.21 -13.39
C ALA A 191 26.55 -14.05 -14.92
N ASN A 192 25.46 -14.25 -15.66
CA ASN A 192 25.44 -14.13 -17.13
C ASN A 192 25.10 -12.72 -17.63
N GLY A 193 24.57 -11.85 -16.77
CA GLY A 193 24.00 -10.56 -17.17
C GLY A 193 25.01 -9.42 -17.34
N GLU A 194 26.22 -9.56 -16.79
CA GLU A 194 27.36 -8.62 -16.87
C GLU A 194 26.96 -7.14 -16.61
N ARG A 195 26.02 -6.90 -15.70
CA ARG A 195 25.46 -5.56 -15.43
C ARG A 195 26.42 -4.69 -14.64
N THR A 196 26.76 -3.53 -15.19
CA THR A 196 27.76 -2.62 -14.61
C THR A 196 27.16 -1.57 -13.68
N SER A 197 25.84 -1.39 -13.67
CA SER A 197 25.17 -0.42 -12.80
C SER A 197 24.06 -1.07 -11.98
N TRP A 198 23.86 -0.59 -10.75
CA TRP A 198 22.79 -1.09 -9.88
C TRP A 198 21.40 -0.70 -10.39
N ALA A 199 21.23 0.53 -10.86
CA ALA A 199 19.95 1.09 -11.25
C ALA A 199 19.84 1.21 -12.77
N ALA A 200 18.69 0.79 -13.32
CA ALA A 200 18.36 0.91 -14.75
C ALA A 200 17.52 2.15 -15.06
N THR A 201 17.53 3.15 -14.18
CA THR A 201 16.70 4.34 -14.27
C THR A 201 17.57 5.56 -14.01
N THR A 202 17.34 6.60 -14.81
CA THR A 202 18.03 7.89 -14.67
C THR A 202 17.64 8.64 -13.41
N PHE A 203 16.51 8.28 -12.78
CA PHE A 203 16.08 8.88 -11.51
C PHE A 203 17.03 8.55 -10.35
N PHE A 204 17.73 7.43 -10.41
CA PHE A 204 18.70 6.99 -9.41
C PHE A 204 20.15 7.07 -9.92
N ASP A 205 20.44 8.01 -10.84
CA ASP A 205 21.75 8.14 -11.50
C ASP A 205 22.26 6.82 -12.13
N GLY A 206 21.32 5.99 -12.59
CA GLY A 206 21.58 4.68 -13.18
C GLY A 206 21.76 4.70 -14.70
N ASP A 207 22.12 3.53 -15.26
CA ASP A 207 22.21 3.32 -16.70
C ASP A 207 21.03 2.47 -17.20
N PRO A 208 20.08 3.03 -17.97
CA PRO A 208 18.95 2.29 -18.54
C PRO A 208 19.31 1.07 -19.38
N LYS A 209 20.53 1.03 -19.93
CA LYS A 209 21.00 -0.09 -20.75
C LYS A 209 21.71 -1.16 -19.95
N GLN A 210 22.38 -0.79 -18.87
CA GLN A 210 23.27 -1.66 -18.08
C GLN A 210 22.87 -1.86 -16.62
N GLY A 211 21.74 -1.29 -16.20
CA GLY A 211 21.24 -1.43 -14.84
C GLY A 211 20.68 -2.81 -14.53
N LEU A 212 21.04 -3.33 -13.35
CA LEU A 212 20.55 -4.60 -12.85
C LEU A 212 19.10 -4.52 -12.34
N MET A 213 18.72 -3.44 -11.65
CA MET A 213 17.41 -3.28 -11.04
C MET A 213 16.65 -2.07 -11.59
N ARG A 214 15.34 -2.21 -11.78
CA ARG A 214 14.43 -1.09 -12.03
C ARG A 214 13.28 -1.05 -11.03
N PRO A 215 12.74 0.12 -10.69
CA PRO A 215 11.50 0.24 -9.93
C PRO A 215 10.38 -0.57 -10.58
N ALA A 216 9.74 -1.42 -9.78
CA ALA A 216 8.59 -2.19 -10.24
C ALA A 216 7.45 -1.24 -10.62
N GLY A 217 7.04 -1.30 -11.88
CA GLY A 217 5.98 -0.45 -12.46
C GLY A 217 6.47 0.45 -13.59
N ASP A 218 7.78 0.63 -13.74
CA ASP A 218 8.39 1.30 -14.89
C ASP A 218 8.29 0.44 -16.16
N LEU A 219 8.12 1.09 -17.31
CA LEU A 219 8.07 0.42 -18.61
C LEU A 219 9.44 -0.20 -18.96
N PRO A 220 9.52 -1.52 -19.22
CA PRO A 220 10.76 -2.16 -19.68
C PRO A 220 11.17 -1.64 -21.06
N ASP A 221 12.48 -1.43 -21.31
CA ASP A 221 12.97 -1.51 -22.69
C ASP A 221 12.77 -2.98 -23.16
N PRO A 222 12.03 -3.23 -24.26
CA PRO A 222 11.78 -4.57 -24.78
C PRO A 222 13.06 -5.40 -24.99
N ARG A 223 14.20 -4.75 -25.26
CA ARG A 223 15.49 -5.40 -25.49
C ARG A 223 16.17 -5.88 -24.20
N ASN A 224 15.83 -5.27 -23.05
CA ASN A 224 16.45 -5.55 -21.75
C ASN A 224 15.49 -6.20 -20.74
N LYS A 225 14.27 -6.53 -21.16
CA LYS A 225 13.19 -7.03 -20.29
C LYS A 225 13.59 -8.25 -19.46
N ASN A 226 14.42 -9.14 -20.01
CA ASN A 226 14.78 -10.41 -19.38
C ASN A 226 16.05 -10.36 -18.53
N VAL A 227 16.72 -9.21 -18.44
CA VAL A 227 18.00 -9.11 -17.74
C VAL A 227 17.99 -8.05 -16.63
N THR A 228 17.13 -7.02 -16.75
CA THR A 228 16.89 -6.07 -15.67
C THR A 228 15.72 -6.55 -14.79
N TRP A 229 15.93 -6.58 -13.48
CA TRP A 229 14.97 -7.05 -12.50
C TRP A 229 14.03 -5.95 -12.01
N ASP A 230 12.72 -6.22 -12.11
CA ASP A 230 11.68 -5.43 -11.46
C ASP A 230 11.82 -5.55 -9.94
N THR A 231 12.05 -4.43 -9.29
CA THR A 231 12.40 -4.37 -7.87
C THR A 231 11.39 -3.48 -7.14
N PRO A 232 10.62 -4.01 -6.18
CA PRO A 232 9.64 -3.23 -5.45
C PRO A 232 10.33 -2.17 -4.58
N MET A 233 9.93 -0.91 -4.74
CA MET A 233 10.40 0.22 -3.92
C MET A 233 9.53 0.45 -2.67
N SER A 234 8.41 -0.27 -2.57
CA SER A 234 7.43 -0.16 -1.49
C SER A 234 6.84 -1.54 -1.20
N MET A 235 6.43 -1.76 0.05
CA MET A 235 5.66 -2.94 0.45
C MET A 235 4.19 -2.89 -0.02
N ARG A 236 3.78 -1.80 -0.68
CA ARG A 236 2.45 -1.68 -1.27
C ARG A 236 2.40 -2.32 -2.65
N SER A 237 1.21 -2.74 -3.08
CA SER A 237 0.95 -3.05 -4.48
C SER A 237 1.17 -1.78 -5.31
N VAL A 238 2.28 -1.74 -6.03
CA VAL A 238 2.51 -0.74 -7.09
C VAL A 238 2.00 -1.38 -8.37
N ASP A 239 0.88 -0.88 -8.88
CA ASP A 239 0.43 -1.17 -10.24
C ASP A 239 1.37 -0.50 -11.24
N ALA A 240 1.55 -1.10 -12.42
CA ALA A 240 2.40 -0.52 -13.45
C ALA A 240 1.82 0.80 -13.95
N GLU A 241 2.69 1.79 -14.19
CA GLU A 241 2.26 3.03 -14.82
C GLU A 241 2.02 2.78 -16.31
N CYS A 242 0.75 2.79 -16.73
CA CYS A 242 0.38 2.69 -18.14
C CYS A 242 0.52 4.05 -18.81
N GLN A 243 1.53 4.22 -19.68
CA GLN A 243 1.59 5.37 -20.57
C GLN A 243 0.63 5.18 -21.75
N LEU A 244 -0.35 6.06 -21.88
CA LEU A 244 -1.24 6.13 -23.04
C LEU A 244 -0.51 6.81 -24.20
N GLY A 245 -0.23 6.05 -25.26
CA GLY A 245 0.20 6.58 -26.55
C GLY A 245 -0.99 6.70 -27.49
N VAL A 246 -1.18 7.87 -28.11
CA VAL A 246 -2.14 8.02 -29.21
C VAL A 246 -1.50 7.42 -30.46
N THR A 247 -1.95 6.23 -30.86
CA THR A 247 -1.48 5.58 -32.09
C THR A 247 -2.14 6.26 -33.30
N LEU A 248 -1.33 6.71 -34.26
CA LEU A 248 -1.80 7.23 -35.55
C LEU A 248 -1.98 6.13 -36.61
N ALA A 249 -2.09 4.86 -36.22
CA ALA A 249 -2.16 3.72 -37.13
C ALA A 249 -3.35 3.81 -38.12
N TYR A 250 -4.42 4.52 -37.75
CA TYR A 250 -5.54 4.83 -38.64
C TYR A 250 -5.22 5.78 -39.80
N ILE A 251 -4.03 6.40 -39.79
CA ILE A 251 -3.54 7.23 -40.91
C ILE A 251 -2.89 6.35 -41.98
N ASP A 252 -2.23 5.24 -41.61
CA ASP A 252 -1.56 4.36 -42.57
C ASP A 252 -2.55 3.48 -43.36
N GLU A 253 -3.66 3.05 -42.77
CA GLU A 253 -4.68 2.25 -43.48
C GLU A 253 -5.30 3.00 -44.68
N LYS A 254 -5.33 4.34 -44.66
CA LYS A 254 -5.83 5.15 -45.79
C LYS A 254 -4.86 5.26 -46.97
N ASN A 255 -3.59 4.92 -46.79
CA ASN A 255 -2.61 5.00 -47.86
C ASN A 255 -2.45 3.68 -48.64
N GLU A 256 -2.88 2.54 -48.10
CA GLU A 256 -2.88 1.26 -48.82
C GLU A 256 -4.05 1.11 -49.80
N GLU A 257 -5.21 1.71 -49.52
CA GLU A 257 -6.34 1.74 -50.47
C GLU A 257 -6.14 2.71 -51.65
N ALA A 258 -5.11 3.56 -51.61
CA ALA A 258 -4.80 4.52 -52.68
C ALA A 258 -3.79 4.00 -53.73
N GLN A 259 -3.31 2.75 -53.60
CA GLN A 259 -2.34 2.14 -54.52
C GLN A 259 -2.82 0.84 -55.18
N ALA A 260 -4.12 0.51 -55.11
CA ALA A 260 -4.74 -0.59 -55.85
C ALA A 260 -5.61 -0.10 -57.02
#